data_AF-A0A2P6N8F6-F1
#
_entry.id   AF-A0A2P6N8F6-F1
#
_cell.length_a   1.000
_cell.length_b   1.000
_cell.length_c   1.000
_cell.angle_alpha   90.00
_cell.angle_beta   90.00
_cell.angle_gamma   90.00
#
_symmetry.space_group_name_H-M   'P 1'
#
loop_
_entity.id
_entity.type
_entity.pdbx_description
1 polymer ?
#
loop_
_entity_poly.entity_id
_entity_poly.type
_entity_poly.pdbx_seq_one_letter_code
_entity_poly.pdbx_strand_id
1 'polypeptide(L)'
;MSTGATRLERSLRVKHHQQGDDVLEPINRIQMIPQHRSDNGWSLGFLVTFFQFILAIFFRLDVPQGRPALNQKEQCPRIEELPNEEVALLETARLEQEKKIRDAERRRQLEQKIRELEKKKQELLQRRKRKEDRKRIEEDRRKREQERRKEEEDRKRKEEEDKKRKEEEDKKRIEEEKKAREEKKAREEKKAREEEKRRRHEQFESLQEQVSFIKQCLKSKRQEQEAAARAKYITDLEEKIKIIELEEKLKKIEMVNMKELEKQKQIRDLTARLTMAKMELDTAPPEWSELDTWPSPEPFICLEYESRPSPLGAVQQVKEEMIEIRMKSRPFSSGVFRLAYYALVEDFTEKYVVKRYMSGKEEAEILEMCEDDIALSLIASHQADLFSSQCRADLSFIEPKLLQDSKGEYFVLEPLLSGQYEKFNNNDGWADDSSEIAQAFSHFTHQSSGGQMMVVDVQGVKTGTSYVCTDPAIHFKDSSVRLGETNRREKGFEAFFRTHKCGETCQELGLDRAEADGGT
;
A
#
# COMPACT_ATOMS: atom_id res chain seq x y z
N MET A 1 -55.02 -48.16 12.02
CA MET A 1 -54.19 -49.21 12.65
C MET A 1 -52.72 -48.80 12.57
N SER A 2 -51.90 -49.36 13.46
CA SER A 2 -50.43 -49.44 13.50
C SER A 2 -49.55 -48.90 12.35
N THR A 3 -48.43 -48.25 12.74
CA THR A 3 -47.09 -48.24 12.07
C THR A 3 -46.94 -47.65 10.65
N GLY A 4 -45.75 -47.21 10.24
CA GLY A 4 -44.43 -47.17 10.90
C GLY A 4 -43.38 -46.46 10.03
N ALA A 5 -42.13 -46.30 10.51
CA ALA A 5 -41.11 -45.49 9.83
C ALA A 5 -39.84 -46.27 9.43
N THR A 6 -39.38 -46.06 8.17
CA THR A 6 -38.07 -46.41 7.60
C THR A 6 -37.90 -45.67 6.24
N ARG A 7 -36.74 -45.64 5.55
CA ARG A 7 -35.32 -45.34 5.91
C ARG A 7 -34.48 -45.36 4.62
N LEU A 8 -33.54 -44.41 4.44
CA LEU A 8 -32.57 -44.32 3.31
C LEU A 8 -33.23 -44.03 1.92
N GLU A 9 -32.53 -43.66 0.83
CA GLU A 9 -31.09 -43.71 0.52
C GLU A 9 -30.58 -42.50 -0.33
N ARG A 10 -29.29 -42.48 -0.69
CA ARG A 10 -28.60 -41.46 -1.52
C ARG A 10 -28.66 -41.79 -3.02
N SER A 11 -28.49 -40.77 -3.88
CA SER A 11 -27.84 -40.96 -5.20
C SER A 11 -27.22 -39.66 -5.74
N LEU A 12 -26.25 -39.78 -6.64
CA LEU A 12 -25.48 -38.67 -7.23
C LEU A 12 -26.13 -38.14 -8.52
N ARG A 13 -25.65 -36.99 -9.02
CA ARG A 13 -25.80 -36.64 -10.44
C ARG A 13 -24.57 -35.88 -10.98
N VAL A 14 -23.84 -36.56 -11.86
CA VAL A 14 -22.71 -36.00 -12.64
C VAL A 14 -23.25 -35.07 -13.74
N LYS A 15 -22.43 -34.10 -14.18
CA LYS A 15 -22.58 -33.39 -15.45
C LYS A 15 -21.27 -33.45 -16.23
N HIS A 16 -21.35 -33.79 -17.52
CA HIS A 16 -20.23 -33.68 -18.45
C HIS A 16 -20.06 -32.23 -18.94
N HIS A 17 -18.82 -31.90 -19.34
CA HIS A 17 -18.51 -30.91 -20.35
C HIS A 17 -17.60 -31.56 -21.40
N GLN A 18 -17.64 -31.05 -22.63
CA GLN A 18 -16.76 -31.46 -23.73
C GLN A 18 -16.08 -30.23 -24.32
N GLN A 19 -14.90 -30.46 -24.91
CA GLN A 19 -14.05 -29.45 -25.53
C GLN A 19 -14.48 -29.12 -26.97
N GLY A 20 -13.90 -28.05 -27.51
CA GLY A 20 -13.88 -27.67 -28.92
C GLY A 20 -12.86 -26.54 -29.08
N ASP A 21 -11.97 -26.65 -30.06
CA ASP A 21 -10.61 -26.10 -29.96
C ASP A 21 -10.31 -24.87 -30.86
N ASP A 22 -9.03 -24.46 -30.83
CA ASP A 22 -8.38 -23.27 -31.40
C ASP A 22 -8.67 -22.88 -32.86
N VAL A 23 -8.55 -21.57 -33.16
CA VAL A 23 -7.97 -21.03 -34.41
C VAL A 23 -7.16 -19.74 -34.11
N LEU A 24 -6.06 -19.51 -34.83
CA LEU A 24 -5.09 -18.40 -34.65
C LEU A 24 -5.37 -17.14 -35.51
N GLU A 25 -4.54 -16.10 -35.30
CA GLU A 25 -4.55 -14.76 -35.95
C GLU A 25 -4.07 -14.76 -37.44
N PRO A 26 -3.66 -13.62 -38.09
CA PRO A 26 -3.95 -12.18 -37.91
C PRO A 26 -4.31 -11.48 -39.25
N ILE A 27 -4.52 -10.14 -39.28
CA ILE A 27 -4.27 -9.28 -40.47
C ILE A 27 -4.15 -7.78 -40.11
N ASN A 28 -3.61 -6.95 -41.01
CA ASN A 28 -3.02 -5.63 -40.74
C ASN A 28 -3.43 -4.55 -41.79
N ARG A 29 -3.11 -3.27 -41.51
CA ARG A 29 -2.97 -2.08 -42.41
C ARG A 29 -4.17 -1.18 -42.83
N ILE A 30 -4.04 0.10 -42.41
CA ILE A 30 -3.95 1.35 -43.24
C ILE A 30 -5.21 2.07 -43.81
N GLN A 31 -5.31 3.36 -43.44
CA GLN A 31 -5.91 4.57 -44.10
C GLN A 31 -7.33 4.56 -44.72
N MET A 32 -8.09 5.62 -44.41
CA MET A 32 -8.53 6.65 -45.40
C MET A 32 -9.09 7.91 -44.70
N ILE A 33 -8.88 9.09 -45.31
CA ILE A 33 -9.49 10.40 -44.97
C ILE A 33 -9.85 11.07 -46.31
N PRO A 34 -11.10 11.53 -46.53
CA PRO A 34 -11.26 12.96 -46.88
C PRO A 34 -12.61 13.66 -46.53
N GLN A 35 -12.46 14.91 -46.07
CA GLN A 35 -13.20 16.14 -46.48
C GLN A 35 -14.74 16.26 -46.44
N HIS A 36 -15.22 17.24 -45.65
CA HIS A 36 -15.79 18.52 -46.15
C HIS A 36 -15.62 19.59 -45.04
N ARG A 37 -15.19 20.85 -45.30
CA ARG A 37 -15.98 22.05 -45.68
C ARG A 37 -17.24 22.28 -44.82
N SER A 38 -17.56 23.48 -44.34
CA SER A 38 -16.91 24.83 -44.34
C SER A 38 -17.57 25.67 -43.18
N ASP A 39 -17.44 26.98 -42.92
CA ASP A 39 -17.22 28.18 -43.76
C ASP A 39 -16.97 29.46 -42.91
N ASN A 40 -16.57 30.57 -43.56
CA ASN A 40 -16.52 31.98 -43.06
C ASN A 40 -15.50 32.29 -41.92
N GLY A 41 -14.84 33.46 -41.79
CA GLY A 41 -15.08 34.85 -42.23
C GLY A 41 -15.18 35.73 -40.97
N TRP A 42 -14.54 36.89 -40.75
CA TRP A 42 -14.34 38.15 -41.49
C TRP A 42 -13.12 38.88 -40.84
N SER A 43 -12.06 39.40 -41.50
CA SER A 43 -11.89 40.59 -42.37
C SER A 43 -11.28 41.85 -41.68
N LEU A 44 -10.13 42.33 -42.18
CA LEU A 44 -9.52 43.71 -42.18
C LEU A 44 -9.51 44.59 -40.90
N GLY A 45 -8.54 45.52 -40.69
CA GLY A 45 -7.33 45.84 -41.46
C GLY A 45 -7.13 47.35 -41.73
N PHE A 46 -6.39 48.07 -40.87
CA PHE A 46 -6.00 49.50 -40.89
C PHE A 46 -4.58 49.59 -40.24
N LEU A 47 -3.60 50.48 -40.50
CA LEU A 47 -3.29 51.58 -41.45
C LEU A 47 -1.72 51.74 -41.48
N VAL A 48 -1.03 52.12 -42.58
CA VAL A 48 -0.61 53.51 -43.02
C VAL A 48 0.20 54.29 -41.96
N THR A 49 1.40 54.88 -42.18
CA THR A 49 2.27 55.06 -43.39
C THR A 49 3.73 55.48 -43.04
N PHE A 50 4.55 55.62 -44.10
CA PHE A 50 5.60 56.63 -44.34
C PHE A 50 7.07 56.15 -44.31
N PHE A 51 7.77 56.49 -45.40
CA PHE A 51 9.13 56.10 -45.77
C PHE A 51 9.89 57.37 -46.14
N GLN A 52 11.14 57.52 -45.69
CA GLN A 52 12.24 58.44 -46.10
C GLN A 52 13.15 58.71 -44.86
N PHE A 53 14.46 58.98 -44.96
CA PHE A 53 15.24 59.53 -46.07
C PHE A 53 16.72 59.04 -46.08
N ILE A 54 17.24 58.81 -47.29
CA ILE A 54 18.65 58.89 -47.76
C ILE A 54 19.82 58.08 -47.14
N LEU A 55 20.46 57.35 -48.05
CA LEU A 55 21.79 56.73 -48.13
C LEU A 55 23.01 57.54 -47.66
N ALA A 56 24.03 56.82 -47.16
CA ALA A 56 25.47 57.09 -47.35
C ALA A 56 26.21 55.72 -47.41
N ILE A 57 26.93 55.38 -48.49
CA ILE A 57 28.40 55.51 -48.66
C ILE A 57 29.20 54.66 -47.63
N PHE A 58 30.13 53.76 -47.98
CA PHE A 58 30.50 53.02 -49.21
C PHE A 58 31.61 51.99 -48.82
N PHE A 59 32.08 51.18 -49.77
CA PHE A 59 33.40 50.48 -49.76
C PHE A 59 33.72 49.34 -48.76
N ARG A 60 33.98 48.16 -49.33
CA ARG A 60 35.08 47.25 -48.95
C ARG A 60 36.41 48.02 -48.93
N LEU A 61 37.41 47.57 -48.16
CA LEU A 61 38.70 47.13 -48.74
C LEU A 61 39.63 46.44 -47.72
N ASP A 62 40.61 45.72 -48.29
CA ASP A 62 41.60 44.83 -47.67
C ASP A 62 42.72 45.49 -46.85
N VAL A 63 43.45 44.62 -46.11
CA VAL A 63 44.92 44.69 -45.88
C VAL A 63 45.41 45.79 -44.90
N PRO A 64 46.57 45.66 -44.19
CA PRO A 64 47.71 44.76 -44.45
C PRO A 64 48.16 43.84 -43.30
N GLN A 65 48.94 42.81 -43.66
CA GLN A 65 50.12 42.44 -42.85
C GLN A 65 51.31 43.32 -43.25
N GLY A 66 52.03 43.87 -42.29
CA GLY A 66 53.27 44.62 -42.56
C GLY A 66 54.05 44.93 -41.28
N ARG A 67 55.32 44.51 -41.23
CA ARG A 67 56.27 44.96 -40.21
C ARG A 67 56.96 46.25 -40.66
N PRO A 68 56.90 47.35 -39.90
CA PRO A 68 57.92 48.38 -39.94
C PRO A 68 59.05 48.01 -38.96
N ALA A 69 60.29 47.97 -39.43
CA ALA A 69 61.47 47.99 -38.57
C ALA A 69 62.07 49.39 -38.63
N LEU A 70 62.17 50.07 -37.48
CA LEU A 70 62.85 51.37 -37.39
C LEU A 70 63.63 51.43 -36.08
N ASN A 71 64.96 51.53 -36.21
CA ASN A 71 65.85 51.80 -35.08
C ASN A 71 65.72 53.26 -34.64
N GLN A 72 65.57 53.47 -33.34
CA GLN A 72 66.23 54.59 -32.68
C GLN A 72 66.59 54.23 -31.24
N LYS A 73 67.71 54.79 -30.78
CA LYS A 73 68.23 54.56 -29.42
C LYS A 73 67.55 55.53 -28.46
N GLU A 74 66.44 55.14 -27.89
CA GLU A 74 66.00 55.72 -26.62
C GLU A 74 66.37 54.75 -25.50
N GLN A 75 66.93 55.30 -24.43
CA GLN A 75 67.31 54.49 -23.27
C GLN A 75 66.03 53.95 -22.64
N CYS A 76 65.89 52.63 -22.55
CA CYS A 76 64.92 52.03 -21.66
C CYS A 76 65.15 52.66 -20.28
N PRO A 77 64.17 53.41 -19.72
CA PRO A 77 64.28 53.84 -18.34
C PRO A 77 64.54 52.59 -17.52
N ARG A 78 65.53 52.62 -16.63
CA ARG A 78 65.66 51.58 -15.61
C ARG A 78 64.27 51.45 -15.00
N ILE A 79 63.66 50.27 -15.11
CA ILE A 79 62.45 49.96 -14.35
C ILE A 79 62.91 50.09 -12.91
N GLU A 80 62.55 51.19 -12.26
CA GLU A 80 62.56 51.26 -10.82
C GLU A 80 61.58 50.18 -10.38
N GLU A 81 62.10 49.18 -9.70
CA GLU A 81 61.30 48.10 -9.13
C GLU A 81 60.30 48.80 -8.20
N LEU A 82 59.03 48.88 -8.63
CA LEU A 82 57.94 49.45 -7.84
C LEU A 82 58.06 48.83 -6.45
N PRO A 83 58.18 49.64 -5.37
CA PRO A 83 58.44 49.11 -4.04
C PRO A 83 57.49 47.95 -3.74
N ASN A 84 57.99 46.87 -3.13
CA ASN A 84 57.23 45.62 -2.97
C ASN A 84 55.82 45.83 -2.36
N GLU A 85 55.64 46.90 -1.57
CA GLU A 85 54.34 47.34 -1.02
C GLU A 85 53.35 47.84 -2.08
N GLU A 86 53.77 48.57 -3.12
CA GLU A 86 52.88 49.04 -4.21
C GLU A 86 52.43 47.91 -5.12
N VAL A 87 53.32 46.95 -5.42
CA VAL A 87 52.97 45.73 -6.17
C VAL A 87 51.97 44.89 -5.36
N ALA A 88 52.21 44.71 -4.06
CA ALA A 88 51.28 44.02 -3.16
C ALA A 88 49.92 44.76 -3.01
N LEU A 89 49.91 46.10 -3.02
CA LEU A 89 48.68 46.90 -3.02
C LEU A 89 47.86 46.70 -4.30
N LEU A 90 48.49 46.68 -5.46
CA LEU A 90 47.82 46.40 -6.74
C LEU A 90 47.30 44.96 -6.81
N GLU A 91 48.08 43.99 -6.32
CA GLU A 91 47.69 42.58 -6.33
C GLU A 91 46.56 42.28 -5.32
N THR A 92 46.58 42.87 -4.12
CA THR A 92 45.48 42.77 -3.16
C THR A 92 44.20 43.46 -3.65
N ALA A 93 44.31 44.65 -4.26
CA ALA A 93 43.17 45.33 -4.89
C ALA A 93 42.56 44.49 -6.03
N ARG A 94 43.40 43.86 -6.86
CA ARG A 94 42.96 42.92 -7.90
C ARG A 94 42.25 41.70 -7.31
N LEU A 95 42.81 41.05 -6.29
CA LEU A 95 42.20 39.90 -5.63
C LEU A 95 40.83 40.26 -5.01
N GLU A 96 40.69 41.46 -4.44
CA GLU A 96 39.42 41.95 -3.93
C GLU A 96 38.41 42.25 -5.05
N GLN A 97 38.86 42.75 -6.21
CA GLN A 97 38.02 42.94 -7.40
C GLN A 97 37.54 41.58 -7.97
N GLU A 98 38.44 40.60 -8.10
CA GLU A 98 38.09 39.23 -8.50
C GLU A 98 37.15 38.55 -7.49
N LYS A 99 37.24 38.89 -6.20
CA LYS A 99 36.28 38.44 -5.17
C LYS A 99 34.91 39.10 -5.39
N LYS A 100 34.86 40.43 -5.57
CA LYS A 100 33.62 41.18 -5.86
C LYS A 100 32.90 40.67 -7.11
N ILE A 101 33.64 40.25 -8.15
CA ILE A 101 33.09 39.62 -9.36
C ILE A 101 32.47 38.25 -9.02
N ARG A 102 33.22 37.35 -8.35
CA ARG A 102 32.72 36.01 -7.95
C ARG A 102 31.48 36.09 -7.04
N ASP A 103 31.44 37.05 -6.13
CA ASP A 103 30.27 37.28 -5.26
C ASP A 103 29.06 37.85 -6.03
N ALA A 104 29.28 38.67 -7.07
CA ALA A 104 28.22 39.14 -7.96
C ALA A 104 27.66 38.02 -8.85
N GLU A 105 28.49 37.10 -9.34
CA GLU A 105 28.04 35.91 -10.08
C GLU A 105 27.24 34.96 -9.18
N ARG A 106 27.71 34.70 -7.95
CA ARG A 106 26.97 33.92 -6.95
C ARG A 106 25.59 34.52 -6.65
N ARG A 107 25.49 35.86 -6.54
CA ARG A 107 24.19 36.55 -6.38
C ARG A 107 23.26 36.32 -7.57
N ARG A 108 23.74 36.47 -8.80
CA ARG A 108 22.95 36.20 -10.03
C ARG A 108 22.44 34.75 -10.08
N GLN A 109 23.28 33.78 -9.72
CA GLN A 109 22.90 32.37 -9.64
C GLN A 109 21.83 32.11 -8.55
N LEU A 110 21.93 32.81 -7.41
CA LEU A 110 20.92 32.75 -6.35
C LEU A 110 19.58 33.35 -6.80
N GLU A 111 19.60 34.53 -7.43
CA GLU A 111 18.41 35.19 -7.96
C GLU A 111 17.69 34.35 -9.02
N GLN A 112 18.44 33.67 -9.89
CA GLN A 112 17.87 32.74 -10.87
C GLN A 112 17.18 31.55 -10.17
N LYS A 113 17.85 30.91 -9.20
CA LYS A 113 17.26 29.81 -8.41
C LYS A 113 16.01 30.25 -7.63
N ILE A 114 16.00 31.48 -7.10
CA ILE A 114 14.82 32.04 -6.42
C ILE A 114 13.64 32.15 -7.40
N ARG A 115 13.83 32.70 -8.60
CA ARG A 115 12.77 32.80 -9.63
C ARG A 115 12.25 31.42 -10.07
N GLU A 116 13.13 30.43 -10.20
CA GLU A 116 12.72 29.04 -10.51
C GLU A 116 11.89 28.41 -9.37
N LEU A 117 12.28 28.63 -8.12
CA LEU A 117 11.53 28.17 -6.94
C LEU A 117 10.17 28.89 -6.81
N GLU A 118 10.10 30.18 -7.11
CA GLU A 118 8.84 30.94 -7.16
C GLU A 118 7.89 30.41 -8.25
N LYS A 119 8.42 30.08 -9.43
CA LYS A 119 7.65 29.44 -10.51
C LYS A 119 7.11 28.07 -10.07
N LYS A 120 7.96 27.18 -9.54
CA LYS A 120 7.54 25.88 -9.00
C LYS A 120 6.48 26.01 -7.89
N LYS A 121 6.62 27.03 -7.02
CA LYS A 121 5.63 27.36 -5.97
C LYS A 121 4.28 27.79 -6.53
N GLN A 122 4.24 28.56 -7.62
CA GLN A 122 2.98 28.90 -8.30
C GLN A 122 2.34 27.68 -8.99
N GLU A 123 3.14 26.83 -9.63
CA GLU A 123 2.67 25.60 -10.28
C GLU A 123 2.08 24.61 -9.25
N LEU A 124 2.73 24.42 -8.10
CA LEU A 124 2.20 23.67 -6.96
C LEU A 124 0.87 24.26 -6.43
N LEU A 125 0.76 25.59 -6.33
CA LEU A 125 -0.46 26.25 -5.88
C LEU A 125 -1.62 26.05 -6.86
N GLN A 126 -1.36 26.12 -8.18
CA GLN A 126 -2.37 25.80 -9.20
C GLN A 126 -2.75 24.31 -9.18
N ARG A 127 -1.78 23.41 -9.02
CA ARG A 127 -2.00 21.95 -8.90
C ARG A 127 -2.88 21.62 -7.68
N ARG A 128 -2.64 22.29 -6.55
CA ARG A 128 -3.46 22.18 -5.34
C ARG A 128 -4.90 22.65 -5.58
N LYS A 129 -5.11 23.83 -6.18
CA LYS A 129 -6.46 24.30 -6.54
C LYS A 129 -7.19 23.30 -7.42
N ARG A 130 -6.57 22.81 -8.51
CA ARG A 130 -7.15 21.77 -9.38
C ARG A 130 -7.50 20.47 -8.62
N LYS A 131 -6.68 20.04 -7.65
CA LYS A 131 -6.99 18.87 -6.79
C LYS A 131 -8.15 19.16 -5.82
N GLU A 132 -8.34 20.40 -5.36
CA GLU A 132 -9.46 20.82 -4.50
C GLU A 132 -10.77 21.02 -5.30
N ASP A 133 -10.71 21.64 -6.47
CA ASP A 133 -11.86 21.84 -7.37
C ASP A 133 -12.44 20.51 -7.87
N ARG A 134 -11.57 19.54 -8.23
CA ARG A 134 -11.98 18.18 -8.60
C ARG A 134 -12.72 17.45 -7.47
N LYS A 135 -12.35 17.71 -6.20
CA LYS A 135 -13.07 17.16 -5.03
C LYS A 135 -14.46 17.79 -4.88
N ARG A 136 -14.59 19.11 -5.03
CA ARG A 136 -15.90 19.81 -5.00
C ARG A 136 -16.86 19.27 -6.07
N ILE A 137 -16.38 19.11 -7.31
CA ILE A 137 -17.18 18.59 -8.43
C ILE A 137 -17.68 17.16 -8.14
N GLU A 138 -16.84 16.30 -7.57
CA GLU A 138 -17.23 14.94 -7.20
C GLU A 138 -18.21 14.90 -6.00
N GLU A 139 -18.05 15.79 -5.03
CA GLU A 139 -18.97 15.92 -3.89
C GLU A 139 -20.37 16.39 -4.33
N ASP A 140 -20.43 17.40 -5.20
CA ASP A 140 -21.70 17.90 -5.75
C ASP A 140 -22.35 16.89 -6.71
N ARG A 141 -21.56 16.08 -7.43
CA ARG A 141 -22.09 14.94 -8.20
C ARG A 141 -22.79 13.93 -7.29
N ARG A 142 -22.19 13.60 -6.14
CA ARG A 142 -22.75 12.67 -5.15
C ARG A 142 -24.03 13.22 -4.49
N LYS A 143 -24.05 14.51 -4.13
CA LYS A 143 -25.25 15.17 -3.57
C LYS A 143 -26.43 15.10 -4.55
N ARG A 144 -26.22 15.50 -5.81
CA ARG A 144 -27.26 15.43 -6.86
C ARG A 144 -27.73 14.00 -7.14
N GLU A 145 -26.86 13.00 -7.00
CA GLU A 145 -27.28 11.61 -7.13
C GLU A 145 -28.13 11.16 -5.92
N GLN A 146 -27.75 11.54 -4.70
CA GLN A 146 -28.51 11.23 -3.50
C GLN A 146 -29.88 11.93 -3.46
N GLU A 147 -29.96 13.16 -3.97
CA GLU A 147 -31.23 13.89 -4.15
C GLU A 147 -32.17 13.17 -5.12
N ARG A 148 -31.69 12.81 -6.33
CA ARG A 148 -32.50 12.05 -7.31
C ARG A 148 -32.98 10.71 -6.76
N ARG A 149 -32.16 10.00 -5.96
CA ARG A 149 -32.58 8.75 -5.30
C ARG A 149 -33.74 8.99 -4.32
N LYS A 150 -33.70 10.07 -3.53
CA LYS A 150 -34.80 10.46 -2.64
C LYS A 150 -36.06 10.85 -3.42
N GLU A 151 -35.92 11.64 -4.48
CA GLU A 151 -37.05 12.02 -5.34
C GLU A 151 -37.72 10.80 -5.98
N GLU A 152 -36.94 9.79 -6.38
CA GLU A 152 -37.47 8.53 -6.93
C GLU A 152 -38.16 7.67 -5.86
N GLU A 153 -37.62 7.59 -4.64
CA GLU A 153 -38.29 6.93 -3.51
C GLU A 153 -39.60 7.64 -3.11
N ASP A 154 -39.60 8.97 -2.98
CA ASP A 154 -40.79 9.75 -2.66
C ASP A 154 -41.84 9.68 -3.77
N ARG A 155 -41.44 9.58 -5.04
CA ARG A 155 -42.37 9.32 -6.15
C ARG A 155 -43.01 7.93 -6.02
N LYS A 156 -42.22 6.88 -5.78
CA LYS A 156 -42.73 5.50 -5.57
C LYS A 156 -43.68 5.42 -4.38
N ARG A 157 -43.37 6.11 -3.26
CA ARG A 157 -44.26 6.19 -2.10
C ARG A 157 -45.61 6.82 -2.46
N LYS A 158 -45.61 7.95 -3.18
CA LYS A 158 -46.84 8.62 -3.65
C LYS A 158 -47.63 7.75 -4.62
N GLU A 159 -46.97 7.07 -5.56
CA GLU A 159 -47.61 6.12 -6.48
C GLU A 159 -48.28 4.95 -5.71
N GLU A 160 -47.67 4.46 -4.62
CA GLU A 160 -48.24 3.41 -3.77
C GLU A 160 -49.39 3.93 -2.86
N GLU A 161 -49.27 5.14 -2.33
CA GLU A 161 -50.33 5.80 -1.54
C GLU A 161 -51.57 6.13 -2.38
N ASP A 162 -51.40 6.70 -3.58
CA ASP A 162 -52.51 6.94 -4.52
C ASP A 162 -53.17 5.63 -4.97
N LYS A 163 -52.41 4.53 -5.11
CA LYS A 163 -52.98 3.21 -5.39
C LYS A 163 -53.83 2.72 -4.23
N LYS A 164 -53.31 2.74 -2.99
CA LYS A 164 -54.06 2.34 -1.79
C LYS A 164 -55.33 3.19 -1.61
N ARG A 165 -55.23 4.49 -1.85
CA ARG A 165 -56.36 5.43 -1.79
C ARG A 165 -57.42 5.10 -2.83
N LYS A 166 -57.05 4.81 -4.08
CA LYS A 166 -58.00 4.37 -5.12
C LYS A 166 -58.68 3.05 -4.74
N GLU A 167 -57.94 2.08 -4.22
CA GLU A 167 -58.52 0.83 -3.71
C GLU A 167 -59.48 1.05 -2.53
N GLU A 168 -59.31 2.11 -1.72
CA GLU A 168 -60.23 2.47 -0.65
C GLU A 168 -61.47 3.25 -1.15
N GLU A 169 -61.30 4.15 -2.13
CA GLU A 169 -62.38 4.88 -2.79
C GLU A 169 -63.27 3.93 -3.63
N ASP A 170 -62.70 2.93 -4.31
CA ASP A 170 -63.47 1.86 -4.98
C ASP A 170 -64.26 1.01 -3.97
N LYS A 171 -63.67 0.63 -2.83
CA LYS A 171 -64.38 -0.10 -1.75
C LYS A 171 -65.55 0.71 -1.19
N LYS A 172 -65.36 2.01 -0.96
CA LYS A 172 -66.42 2.91 -0.51
C LYS A 172 -67.55 3.02 -1.54
N ARG A 173 -67.24 3.18 -2.84
CA ARG A 173 -68.26 3.22 -3.90
C ARG A 173 -69.07 1.92 -3.97
N ILE A 174 -68.43 0.76 -3.84
CA ILE A 174 -69.11 -0.56 -3.79
C ILE A 174 -70.03 -0.67 -2.56
N GLU A 175 -69.60 -0.16 -1.40
CA GLU A 175 -70.43 -0.17 -0.19
C GLU A 175 -71.59 0.83 -0.25
N GLU A 176 -71.41 1.98 -0.91
CA GLU A 176 -72.47 2.96 -1.18
C GLU A 176 -73.50 2.45 -2.19
N GLU A 177 -73.09 1.78 -3.28
CA GLU A 177 -74.03 1.10 -4.20
C GLU A 177 -74.82 -0.01 -3.49
N LYS A 178 -74.18 -0.73 -2.56
CA LYS A 178 -74.84 -1.74 -1.73
C LYS A 178 -75.86 -1.09 -0.78
N LYS A 179 -75.49 -0.01 -0.09
CA LYS A 179 -76.40 0.79 0.76
C LYS A 179 -77.57 1.36 -0.05
N ALA A 180 -77.34 1.87 -1.26
CA ALA A 180 -78.41 2.38 -2.13
C ALA A 180 -79.42 1.28 -2.56
N ARG A 181 -78.94 0.05 -2.81
CA ARG A 181 -79.81 -1.12 -3.04
C ARG A 181 -80.60 -1.51 -1.79
N GLU A 182 -79.98 -1.46 -0.62
CA GLU A 182 -80.61 -1.77 0.67
C GLU A 182 -81.63 -0.67 1.08
N GLU A 183 -81.34 0.61 0.87
CA GLU A 183 -82.25 1.74 1.12
C GLU A 183 -83.46 1.74 0.16
N LYS A 184 -83.29 1.33 -1.10
CA LYS A 184 -84.42 1.14 -2.02
C LYS A 184 -85.40 0.10 -1.48
N LYS A 185 -84.89 -1.00 -0.92
CA LYS A 185 -85.67 -2.07 -0.28
C LYS A 185 -86.27 -1.60 1.06
N ALA A 186 -85.53 -0.83 1.85
CA ALA A 186 -86.00 -0.27 3.12
C ALA A 186 -87.07 0.83 2.94
N ARG A 187 -87.10 1.55 1.81
CA ARG A 187 -88.19 2.50 1.49
C ARG A 187 -89.55 1.83 1.33
N GLU A 188 -89.59 0.55 0.97
CA GLU A 188 -90.82 -0.24 0.89
C GLU A 188 -91.26 -0.72 2.29
N GLU A 189 -90.32 -1.21 3.12
CA GLU A 189 -90.59 -1.57 4.52
C GLU A 189 -90.93 -0.37 5.43
N LYS A 190 -90.40 0.84 5.15
CA LYS A 190 -90.51 2.00 6.05
C LYS A 190 -91.96 2.42 6.32
N LYS A 191 -92.88 2.21 5.37
CA LYS A 191 -94.32 2.48 5.54
C LYS A 191 -94.97 1.64 6.66
N ALA A 192 -94.34 0.58 7.13
CA ALA A 192 -94.87 -0.31 8.18
C ALA A 192 -94.21 -0.15 9.56
N ARG A 193 -93.20 0.73 9.73
CA ARG A 193 -92.39 0.82 10.97
C ARG A 193 -92.52 2.10 11.80
N GLU A 194 -93.30 3.09 11.36
CA GLU A 194 -93.37 4.38 12.07
C GLU A 194 -94.20 4.31 13.37
N GLU A 195 -95.09 3.32 13.51
CA GLU A 195 -95.89 3.09 14.73
C GLU A 195 -95.08 2.44 15.87
N GLU A 196 -94.17 1.50 15.56
CA GLU A 196 -93.34 0.81 16.56
C GLU A 196 -92.30 1.75 17.21
N LYS A 197 -91.87 2.76 16.45
CA LYS A 197 -90.71 3.61 16.77
C LYS A 197 -90.86 4.41 18.07
N ARG A 198 -92.11 4.69 18.50
CA ARG A 198 -92.41 5.51 19.68
C ARG A 198 -92.11 4.80 21.01
N ARG A 199 -92.08 3.46 21.06
CA ARG A 199 -91.83 2.68 22.29
C ARG A 199 -90.35 2.45 22.62
N ARG A 200 -89.44 2.63 21.67
CA ARG A 200 -88.00 2.33 21.85
C ARG A 200 -87.19 3.52 22.42
N HIS A 201 -87.78 4.71 22.50
CA HIS A 201 -87.05 5.93 22.90
C HIS A 201 -86.76 5.97 24.42
N GLU A 202 -87.71 5.55 25.25
CA GLU A 202 -87.63 5.63 26.71
C GLU A 202 -86.63 4.64 27.32
N GLN A 203 -86.32 3.53 26.62
CA GLN A 203 -85.26 2.59 27.04
C GLN A 203 -83.83 3.10 26.72
N PHE A 204 -83.69 4.11 25.87
CA PHE A 204 -82.38 4.56 25.39
C PHE A 204 -81.60 5.34 26.46
N GLU A 205 -82.25 6.27 27.17
CA GLU A 205 -81.56 7.18 28.10
C GLU A 205 -81.05 6.46 29.35
N SER A 206 -81.78 5.45 29.86
CA SER A 206 -81.35 4.64 31.01
C SER A 206 -80.04 3.87 30.77
N LEU A 207 -79.81 3.42 29.52
CA LEU A 207 -78.54 2.80 29.13
C LEU A 207 -77.41 3.83 28.96
N GLN A 208 -77.74 5.08 28.66
CA GLN A 208 -76.78 6.13 28.36
C GLN A 208 -75.97 6.57 29.60
N GLU A 209 -76.61 6.63 30.77
CA GLU A 209 -75.91 6.86 32.05
C GLU A 209 -74.97 5.70 32.42
N GLN A 210 -75.43 4.44 32.33
CA GLN A 210 -74.61 3.27 32.67
C GLN A 210 -73.34 3.19 31.80
N VAL A 211 -73.47 3.49 30.51
CA VAL A 211 -72.36 3.57 29.57
C VAL A 211 -71.38 4.70 29.92
N SER A 212 -71.83 5.81 30.51
CA SER A 212 -70.95 6.91 30.94
C SER A 212 -70.00 6.48 32.07
N PHE A 213 -70.53 5.78 33.08
CA PHE A 213 -69.76 5.29 34.22
C PHE A 213 -68.72 4.24 33.79
N ILE A 214 -69.14 3.29 32.95
CA ILE A 214 -68.24 2.27 32.38
C ILE A 214 -67.08 2.92 31.59
N LYS A 215 -67.36 3.96 30.77
CA LYS A 215 -66.32 4.71 30.04
C LYS A 215 -65.32 5.37 31.00
N GLN A 216 -65.75 5.91 32.12
CA GLN A 216 -64.88 6.56 33.11
C GLN A 216 -63.97 5.55 33.83
N CYS A 217 -64.52 4.42 34.28
CA CYS A 217 -63.75 3.33 34.89
C CYS A 217 -62.71 2.73 33.92
N LEU A 218 -63.09 2.50 32.66
CA LEU A 218 -62.17 2.01 31.62
C LEU A 218 -61.06 3.02 31.32
N LYS A 219 -61.35 4.32 31.32
CA LYS A 219 -60.33 5.37 31.13
C LYS A 219 -59.26 5.33 32.23
N SER A 220 -59.67 5.24 33.50
CA SER A 220 -58.74 5.16 34.64
C SER A 220 -57.83 3.93 34.54
N LYS A 221 -58.42 2.74 34.33
CA LYS A 221 -57.66 1.48 34.21
C LYS A 221 -56.71 1.46 33.01
N ARG A 222 -57.08 2.12 31.91
CA ARG A 222 -56.21 2.32 30.75
C ARG A 222 -55.02 3.23 31.07
N GLN A 223 -55.23 4.33 31.80
CA GLN A 223 -54.15 5.24 32.20
C GLN A 223 -53.15 4.55 33.15
N GLU A 224 -53.64 3.70 34.06
CA GLU A 224 -52.82 2.86 34.94
C GLU A 224 -51.97 1.85 34.15
N GLN A 225 -52.57 1.16 33.16
CA GLN A 225 -51.84 0.23 32.28
C GLN A 225 -50.80 0.95 31.40
N GLU A 226 -51.13 2.12 30.85
CA GLU A 226 -50.19 2.95 30.07
C GLU A 226 -49.04 3.49 30.95
N ALA A 227 -49.30 3.80 32.23
CA ALA A 227 -48.28 4.18 33.19
C ALA A 227 -47.35 3.01 33.56
N ALA A 228 -47.89 1.82 33.83
CA ALA A 228 -47.11 0.62 34.11
C ALA A 228 -46.21 0.21 32.92
N ALA A 229 -46.74 0.31 31.69
CA ALA A 229 -45.96 0.06 30.48
C ALA A 229 -44.80 1.06 30.29
N ARG A 230 -45.03 2.35 30.59
CA ARG A 230 -43.97 3.38 30.59
C ARG A 230 -42.92 3.14 31.66
N ALA A 231 -43.33 2.79 32.88
CA ALA A 231 -42.42 2.48 33.98
C ALA A 231 -41.48 1.33 33.61
N LYS A 232 -42.03 0.22 33.08
CA LYS A 232 -41.21 -0.89 32.56
C LYS A 232 -40.25 -0.41 31.46
N TYR A 233 -40.73 0.34 30.46
CA TYR A 233 -39.89 0.82 29.37
C TYR A 233 -38.72 1.71 29.84
N ILE A 234 -38.93 2.48 30.91
CA ILE A 234 -37.84 3.24 31.55
C ILE A 234 -36.82 2.30 32.19
N THR A 235 -37.24 1.28 32.94
CA THR A 235 -36.32 0.26 33.50
C THR A 235 -35.57 -0.50 32.40
N ASP A 236 -36.24 -0.90 31.32
CA ASP A 236 -35.65 -1.55 30.13
C ASP A 236 -34.62 -0.63 29.41
N LEU A 237 -34.70 0.70 29.59
CA LEU A 237 -33.71 1.67 29.09
C LEU A 237 -32.56 1.89 30.09
N GLU A 238 -32.85 1.98 31.38
CA GLU A 238 -31.83 2.10 32.43
C GLU A 238 -30.88 0.90 32.45
N GLU A 239 -31.38 -0.31 32.17
CA GLU A 239 -30.55 -1.50 32.00
C GLU A 239 -29.63 -1.41 30.78
N LYS A 240 -30.14 -0.92 29.64
CA LYS A 240 -29.33 -0.71 28.42
C LYS A 240 -28.25 0.35 28.61
N ILE A 241 -28.52 1.41 29.35
CA ILE A 241 -27.52 2.44 29.69
C ILE A 241 -26.39 1.82 30.52
N LYS A 242 -26.71 0.98 31.52
CA LYS A 242 -25.72 0.25 32.32
C LYS A 242 -24.87 -0.71 31.47
N ILE A 243 -25.46 -1.40 30.48
CA ILE A 243 -24.73 -2.26 29.54
C ILE A 243 -23.71 -1.44 28.72
N ILE A 244 -24.15 -0.31 28.14
CA ILE A 244 -23.27 0.58 27.34
C ILE A 244 -22.11 1.12 28.20
N GLU A 245 -22.38 1.53 29.44
CA GLU A 245 -21.33 1.94 30.39
C GLU A 245 -20.34 0.81 30.71
N LEU A 246 -20.79 -0.43 30.82
CA LEU A 246 -19.95 -1.59 31.10
C LEU A 246 -19.09 -1.97 29.88
N GLU A 247 -19.64 -1.91 28.67
CA GLU A 247 -18.87 -2.08 27.43
C GLU A 247 -17.74 -1.03 27.30
N GLU A 248 -18.01 0.23 27.64
CA GLU A 248 -16.99 1.27 27.66
C GLU A 248 -15.89 1.00 28.69
N LYS A 249 -16.26 0.49 29.88
CA LYS A 249 -15.31 0.12 30.94
C LYS A 249 -14.47 -1.10 30.51
N LEU A 250 -15.08 -2.09 29.87
CA LEU A 250 -14.40 -3.25 29.30
C LEU A 250 -13.37 -2.84 28.24
N LYS A 251 -13.75 -2.03 27.24
CA LYS A 251 -12.85 -1.52 26.19
C LYS A 251 -11.63 -0.76 26.76
N LYS A 252 -11.81 -0.06 27.89
CA LYS A 252 -10.71 0.62 28.61
C LYS A 252 -9.78 -0.38 29.30
N ILE A 253 -10.30 -1.45 29.89
CA ILE A 253 -9.52 -2.55 30.49
C ILE A 253 -8.76 -3.33 29.41
N GLU A 254 -9.42 -3.70 28.30
CA GLU A 254 -8.82 -4.38 27.15
C GLU A 254 -7.65 -3.58 26.57
N MET A 255 -7.82 -2.27 26.35
CA MET A 255 -6.73 -1.38 25.89
C MET A 255 -5.54 -1.33 26.87
N VAL A 256 -5.79 -1.38 28.18
CA VAL A 256 -4.71 -1.42 29.18
C VAL A 256 -4.01 -2.77 29.17
N ASN A 257 -4.76 -3.88 29.10
CA ASN A 257 -4.20 -5.22 29.04
C ASN A 257 -3.34 -5.45 27.78
N MET A 258 -3.81 -4.98 26.61
CA MET A 258 -3.03 -5.02 25.37
C MET A 258 -1.73 -4.21 25.47
N LYS A 259 -1.75 -3.04 26.13
CA LYS A 259 -0.54 -2.24 26.37
C LYS A 259 0.44 -2.90 27.35
N GLU A 260 -0.05 -3.70 28.29
CA GLU A 260 0.82 -4.44 29.21
C GLU A 260 1.40 -5.70 28.55
N LEU A 261 0.62 -6.42 27.76
CA LEU A 261 1.07 -7.55 26.94
C LEU A 261 2.15 -7.12 25.94
N GLU A 262 1.98 -5.95 25.31
CA GLU A 262 2.96 -5.35 24.41
C GLU A 262 4.29 -5.05 25.13
N LYS A 263 4.26 -4.43 26.33
CA LYS A 263 5.47 -4.27 27.16
C LYS A 263 6.10 -5.61 27.51
N GLN A 264 5.31 -6.63 27.84
CA GLN A 264 5.83 -7.96 28.18
C GLN A 264 6.50 -8.62 26.98
N LYS A 265 6.01 -8.42 25.75
CA LYS A 265 6.71 -8.85 24.53
C LYS A 265 8.02 -8.08 24.33
N GLN A 266 8.02 -6.76 24.50
CA GLN A 266 9.22 -5.93 24.41
C GLN A 266 10.29 -6.29 25.47
N ILE A 267 9.88 -6.61 26.70
CA ILE A 267 10.79 -7.07 27.77
C ILE A 267 11.39 -8.44 27.43
N ARG A 268 10.60 -9.38 26.88
CA ARG A 268 11.10 -10.69 26.41
C ARG A 268 12.14 -10.52 25.31
N ASP A 269 11.83 -9.74 24.28
CA ASP A 269 12.72 -9.43 23.16
C ASP A 269 14.03 -8.78 23.63
N LEU A 270 13.96 -7.73 24.47
CA LEU A 270 15.16 -7.10 25.05
C LEU A 270 15.99 -8.08 25.91
N THR A 271 15.36 -9.00 26.63
CA THR A 271 16.04 -10.04 27.42
C THR A 271 16.75 -11.05 26.51
N ALA A 272 16.12 -11.46 25.41
CA ALA A 272 16.71 -12.36 24.43
C ALA A 272 17.91 -11.71 23.73
N ARG A 273 17.78 -10.46 23.25
CA ARG A 273 18.89 -9.68 22.66
C ARG A 273 20.05 -9.50 23.63
N LEU A 274 19.77 -9.19 24.91
CA LEU A 274 20.78 -9.09 25.96
C LEU A 274 21.47 -10.44 26.27
N THR A 275 20.80 -11.55 25.99
CA THR A 275 21.37 -12.90 26.14
C THR A 275 22.29 -13.23 24.96
N MET A 276 21.89 -12.94 23.70
CA MET A 276 22.78 -13.03 22.53
C MET A 276 24.03 -12.16 22.69
N ALA A 277 23.89 -10.91 23.13
CA ALA A 277 25.01 -9.99 23.36
C ALA A 277 25.99 -10.41 24.49
N LYS A 278 25.71 -11.51 25.19
CA LYS A 278 26.57 -12.14 26.21
C LYS A 278 27.02 -13.55 25.83
N MET A 279 26.60 -14.07 24.68
CA MET A 279 26.90 -15.43 24.26
C MET A 279 28.32 -15.51 23.68
N GLU A 280 29.08 -16.51 24.11
CA GLU A 280 30.39 -16.80 23.51
C GLU A 280 30.19 -17.35 22.09
N LEU A 281 30.71 -16.62 21.09
CA LEU A 281 30.73 -17.06 19.70
C LEU A 281 32.03 -17.84 19.42
N ASP A 282 31.91 -18.94 18.67
CA ASP A 282 33.05 -19.71 18.16
C ASP A 282 33.38 -19.24 16.74
N THR A 283 34.01 -18.07 16.64
CA THR A 283 34.22 -17.36 15.36
C THR A 283 35.31 -17.97 14.46
N ALA A 284 35.94 -19.07 14.90
CA ALA A 284 36.94 -19.77 14.12
C ALA A 284 36.28 -20.77 13.17
N PRO A 285 36.71 -20.86 11.89
CA PRO A 285 36.30 -21.97 11.04
C PRO A 285 36.73 -23.31 11.68
N PRO A 286 35.82 -24.29 11.82
CA PRO A 286 36.14 -25.55 12.47
C PRO A 286 37.00 -26.45 11.57
N GLU A 287 37.77 -27.35 12.18
CA GLU A 287 38.39 -28.44 11.41
C GLU A 287 37.31 -29.42 10.94
N TRP A 288 37.03 -29.36 9.65
CA TRP A 288 35.92 -30.07 8.99
C TRP A 288 36.13 -31.59 8.94
N SER A 289 37.39 -32.05 8.97
CA SER A 289 37.73 -33.47 8.97
C SER A 289 37.71 -34.12 10.37
N GLU A 290 37.79 -33.33 11.44
CA GLU A 290 37.86 -33.86 12.80
C GLU A 290 36.46 -34.09 13.39
N LEU A 291 35.69 -35.01 12.80
CA LEU A 291 34.30 -35.31 13.17
C LEU A 291 34.09 -35.69 14.65
N ASP A 292 35.12 -36.20 15.33
CA ASP A 292 35.08 -36.50 16.77
C ASP A 292 35.03 -35.23 17.65
N THR A 293 35.34 -34.05 17.10
CA THR A 293 35.17 -32.73 17.76
C THR A 293 33.77 -32.14 17.55
N TRP A 294 32.90 -32.83 16.81
CA TRP A 294 31.52 -32.42 16.56
C TRP A 294 30.58 -33.24 17.44
N PRO A 295 29.45 -32.67 17.88
CA PRO A 295 28.38 -33.45 18.49
C PRO A 295 27.95 -34.64 17.61
N SER A 296 27.33 -35.64 18.25
CA SER A 296 26.64 -36.72 17.55
C SER A 296 25.63 -36.14 16.54
N PRO A 297 25.35 -36.86 15.43
CA PRO A 297 24.24 -36.48 14.56
C PRO A 297 22.92 -36.45 15.34
N GLU A 298 22.11 -35.41 15.12
CA GLU A 298 20.71 -35.37 15.56
C GLU A 298 19.79 -35.47 14.32
N PRO A 299 18.64 -36.17 14.41
CA PRO A 299 17.68 -36.26 13.32
C PRO A 299 16.78 -35.02 13.28
N PHE A 300 16.57 -34.48 12.08
CA PHE A 300 15.66 -33.38 11.80
C PHE A 300 14.66 -33.78 10.71
N ILE A 301 13.43 -33.27 10.83
CA ILE A 301 12.48 -33.25 9.72
C ILE A 301 12.79 -32.02 8.88
N CYS A 302 13.10 -32.23 7.60
CA CYS A 302 13.46 -31.21 6.64
C CYS A 302 12.29 -30.96 5.69
N LEU A 303 11.80 -29.72 5.66
CA LEU A 303 10.68 -29.27 4.84
C LEU A 303 11.21 -28.45 3.66
N GLU A 304 10.83 -28.86 2.45
CA GLU A 304 11.08 -28.10 1.22
C GLU A 304 9.78 -27.49 0.70
N TYR A 305 9.88 -26.29 0.12
CA TYR A 305 8.77 -25.49 -0.36
C TYR A 305 8.90 -25.24 -1.88
N GLU A 306 7.79 -24.94 -2.55
CA GLU A 306 7.78 -24.63 -3.98
C GLU A 306 8.61 -23.37 -4.27
N SER A 307 9.72 -23.50 -5.02
CA SER A 307 10.69 -22.43 -5.32
C SER A 307 10.13 -21.17 -6.02
N ARG A 308 8.86 -21.15 -6.42
CA ARG A 308 8.21 -20.01 -7.09
C ARG A 308 6.89 -19.64 -6.40
N PRO A 309 6.93 -19.25 -5.11
CA PRO A 309 5.71 -18.87 -4.39
C PRO A 309 5.11 -17.61 -5.01
N SER A 310 3.78 -17.52 -5.00
CA SER A 310 3.08 -16.28 -5.33
C SER A 310 3.49 -15.18 -4.33
N PRO A 311 3.84 -13.95 -4.76
CA PRO A 311 4.09 -12.82 -3.86
C PRO A 311 2.90 -12.40 -2.98
N LEU A 312 1.73 -13.03 -3.18
CA LEU A 312 0.49 -12.85 -2.41
C LEU A 312 0.02 -14.15 -1.74
N GLY A 313 0.80 -15.24 -1.80
CA GLY A 313 0.48 -16.54 -1.23
C GLY A 313 1.41 -16.90 -0.06
N ALA A 314 0.97 -17.83 0.79
CA ALA A 314 1.88 -18.54 1.69
C ALA A 314 2.79 -19.47 0.86
N VAL A 315 3.99 -19.75 1.37
CA VAL A 315 4.85 -20.80 0.80
C VAL A 315 4.18 -22.16 0.94
N GLN A 316 4.10 -22.93 -0.15
CA GLN A 316 3.52 -24.27 -0.13
C GLN A 316 4.62 -25.31 0.07
N GLN A 317 4.54 -26.07 1.16
CA GLN A 317 5.39 -27.24 1.39
C GLN A 317 5.13 -28.28 0.28
N VAL A 318 6.19 -28.79 -0.35
CA VAL A 318 6.12 -29.78 -1.45
C VAL A 318 6.74 -31.12 -1.11
N LYS A 319 7.65 -31.16 -0.14
CA LYS A 319 8.37 -32.37 0.29
C LYS A 319 8.72 -32.30 1.77
N GLU A 320 8.81 -33.48 2.37
CA GLU A 320 9.23 -33.73 3.74
C GLU A 320 10.18 -34.92 3.74
N GLU A 321 11.35 -34.79 4.38
CA GLU A 321 12.33 -35.86 4.51
C GLU A 321 13.01 -35.82 5.88
N MET A 322 13.38 -36.97 6.45
CA MET A 322 14.24 -36.98 7.64
C MET A 322 15.70 -37.01 7.22
N ILE A 323 16.50 -36.12 7.81
CA ILE A 323 17.96 -36.03 7.60
C ILE A 323 18.69 -36.03 8.94
N GLU A 324 19.92 -36.55 8.96
CA GLU A 324 20.82 -36.41 10.11
C GLU A 324 21.75 -35.21 9.91
N ILE A 325 21.94 -34.40 10.95
CA ILE A 325 22.79 -33.22 10.93
C ILE A 325 23.76 -33.25 12.11
N ARG A 326 25.05 -33.03 11.84
CA ARG A 326 26.05 -32.71 12.87
C ARG A 326 26.21 -31.20 12.97
N MET A 327 25.61 -30.58 13.97
CA MET A 327 25.70 -29.13 14.24
C MET A 327 26.68 -28.85 15.38
N LYS A 328 27.56 -27.84 15.27
CA LYS A 328 28.40 -27.39 16.40
C LYS A 328 27.52 -26.81 17.51
N SER A 329 27.83 -27.09 18.78
CA SER A 329 27.04 -26.62 19.94
C SER A 329 27.14 -25.12 20.21
N ARG A 330 28.11 -24.42 19.60
CA ARG A 330 28.31 -22.97 19.73
C ARG A 330 28.06 -22.30 18.37
N PRO A 331 27.38 -21.14 18.34
CA PRO A 331 27.21 -20.38 17.11
C PRO A 331 28.51 -19.64 16.77
N PHE A 332 28.83 -19.50 15.49
CA PHE A 332 29.99 -18.76 15.01
C PHE A 332 29.67 -17.28 14.72
N SER A 333 28.39 -16.96 14.53
CA SER A 333 27.91 -15.61 14.22
C SER A 333 26.52 -15.34 14.81
N SER A 334 26.19 -14.07 14.98
CA SER A 334 24.95 -13.58 15.58
C SER A 334 24.41 -12.38 14.80
N GLY A 335 23.23 -12.51 14.20
CA GLY A 335 22.49 -11.41 13.59
C GLY A 335 21.63 -10.65 14.60
N VAL A 336 20.70 -9.82 14.10
CA VAL A 336 19.75 -9.08 14.97
C VAL A 336 18.71 -10.01 15.61
N PHE A 337 18.34 -11.10 14.94
CA PHE A 337 17.24 -12.00 15.33
C PHE A 337 17.63 -13.49 15.47
N ARG A 338 18.76 -13.89 14.87
CA ARG A 338 19.16 -15.29 14.65
C ARG A 338 20.61 -15.53 15.06
N LEU A 339 20.88 -16.73 15.57
CA LEU A 339 22.22 -17.30 15.77
C LEU A 339 22.55 -18.26 14.63
N ALA A 340 23.79 -18.25 14.15
CA ALA A 340 24.26 -19.08 13.05
C ALA A 340 25.30 -20.10 13.54
N TYR A 341 25.07 -21.38 13.24
CA TYR A 341 25.87 -22.53 13.67
C TYR A 341 26.43 -23.26 12.46
N TYR A 342 27.70 -23.70 12.53
CA TYR A 342 28.25 -24.58 11.50
C TYR A 342 27.59 -25.96 11.59
N ALA A 343 27.25 -26.52 10.43
CA ALA A 343 26.62 -27.83 10.30
C ALA A 343 27.25 -28.66 9.18
N LEU A 344 27.17 -29.98 9.33
CA LEU A 344 27.49 -30.98 8.31
C LEU A 344 26.27 -31.85 8.05
N VAL A 345 25.99 -32.07 6.76
CA VAL A 345 24.83 -32.81 6.21
C VAL A 345 25.35 -33.75 5.10
N GLU A 346 24.52 -34.63 4.55
CA GLU A 346 24.82 -35.52 3.41
C GLU A 346 26.07 -36.40 3.68
N ASP A 347 25.90 -37.47 4.45
CA ASP A 347 26.98 -38.31 5.01
C ASP A 347 28.08 -37.52 5.76
N PHE A 348 27.74 -36.30 6.16
CA PHE A 348 28.59 -35.30 6.82
C PHE A 348 29.76 -34.78 5.95
N THR A 349 29.64 -34.80 4.62
CA THR A 349 30.62 -34.14 3.72
C THR A 349 30.25 -32.68 3.44
N GLU A 350 28.97 -32.38 3.29
CA GLU A 350 28.51 -31.08 2.81
C GLU A 350 28.34 -30.05 3.92
N LYS A 351 28.82 -28.84 3.65
CA LYS A 351 28.98 -27.77 4.64
C LYS A 351 27.79 -26.83 4.60
N TYR A 352 27.10 -26.73 5.73
CA TYR A 352 25.90 -25.93 5.89
C TYR A 352 26.02 -24.97 7.09
N VAL A 353 25.09 -24.02 7.14
CA VAL A 353 24.79 -23.19 8.29
C VAL A 353 23.37 -23.51 8.74
N VAL A 354 23.21 -23.82 10.03
CA VAL A 354 21.90 -23.84 10.68
C VAL A 354 21.68 -22.51 11.38
N LYS A 355 20.58 -21.84 11.06
CA LYS A 355 20.13 -20.59 11.70
C LYS A 355 18.99 -20.89 12.67
N ARG A 356 19.12 -20.38 13.90
CA ARG A 356 18.13 -20.52 14.97
C ARG A 356 17.64 -19.15 15.41
N TYR A 357 16.32 -18.95 15.51
CA TYR A 357 15.74 -17.76 16.12
C TYR A 357 15.92 -17.74 17.65
N MET A 358 15.88 -16.54 18.22
CA MET A 358 15.96 -16.34 19.68
C MET A 358 14.84 -17.07 20.46
N SER A 359 15.20 -17.59 21.63
CA SER A 359 14.24 -18.07 22.63
C SER A 359 13.46 -16.91 23.26
N GLY A 360 12.24 -17.18 23.71
CA GLY A 360 11.33 -16.19 24.34
C GLY A 360 10.12 -15.80 23.47
N LYS A 361 10.14 -16.14 22.17
CA LYS A 361 8.96 -16.27 21.33
C LYS A 361 8.32 -17.66 21.51
N GLU A 362 7.03 -17.80 21.19
CA GLU A 362 6.33 -19.10 21.21
C GLU A 362 6.73 -19.93 19.97
N GLU A 363 6.63 -21.25 20.04
CA GLU A 363 6.97 -22.19 18.94
C GLU A 363 6.30 -21.80 17.60
N ALA A 364 5.01 -21.46 17.63
CA ALA A 364 4.28 -21.03 16.44
C ALA A 364 4.74 -19.66 15.88
N GLU A 365 5.24 -18.75 16.72
CA GLU A 365 5.84 -17.49 16.25
C GLU A 365 7.23 -17.74 15.65
N ILE A 366 7.97 -18.77 16.11
CA ILE A 366 9.25 -19.17 15.52
C ILE A 366 9.01 -19.84 14.15
N LEU A 367 8.04 -20.74 14.03
CA LEU A 367 7.62 -21.31 12.75
C LEU A 367 7.24 -20.21 11.75
N GLU A 368 6.41 -19.25 12.17
CA GLU A 368 5.97 -18.12 11.36
C GLU A 368 7.15 -17.29 10.80
N MET A 369 8.20 -17.09 11.61
CA MET A 369 9.42 -16.40 11.17
C MET A 369 10.31 -17.25 10.26
N CYS A 370 10.40 -18.56 10.48
CA CYS A 370 11.13 -19.46 9.58
C CYS A 370 10.44 -19.53 8.21
N GLU A 371 9.11 -19.65 8.15
CA GLU A 371 8.34 -19.60 6.89
C GLU A 371 8.54 -18.27 6.14
N ASP A 372 8.58 -17.14 6.86
CA ASP A 372 8.86 -15.84 6.27
C ASP A 372 10.30 -15.75 5.72
N ASP A 373 11.30 -16.32 6.39
CA ASP A 373 12.68 -16.45 5.88
C ASP A 373 12.73 -17.26 4.58
N ILE A 374 11.98 -18.38 4.49
CA ILE A 374 11.86 -19.17 3.24
C ILE A 374 11.20 -18.30 2.15
N ALA A 375 10.05 -17.68 2.44
CA ALA A 375 9.29 -16.89 1.49
C ALA A 375 10.10 -15.71 0.92
N LEU A 376 10.80 -14.96 1.78
CA LEU A 376 11.71 -13.88 1.41
C LEU A 376 12.80 -14.37 0.45
N SER A 377 13.42 -15.51 0.76
CA SER A 377 14.53 -16.08 0.01
C SER A 377 14.11 -16.60 -1.37
N LEU A 378 13.00 -17.34 -1.46
CA LEU A 378 12.48 -17.85 -2.74
C LEU A 378 11.99 -16.73 -3.66
N ILE A 379 11.34 -15.70 -3.11
CA ILE A 379 10.94 -14.52 -3.89
C ILE A 379 12.16 -13.75 -4.40
N ALA A 380 13.22 -13.62 -3.59
CA ALA A 380 14.46 -12.99 -4.00
C ALA A 380 15.23 -13.82 -5.05
N SER A 381 15.27 -15.14 -4.91
CA SER A 381 15.80 -16.10 -5.91
C SER A 381 15.12 -15.88 -7.27
N HIS A 382 13.79 -15.90 -7.31
CA HIS A 382 13.06 -15.69 -8.56
C HIS A 382 13.25 -14.28 -9.16
N GLN A 383 13.39 -13.23 -8.33
CA GLN A 383 13.76 -11.91 -8.85
C GLN A 383 15.20 -11.85 -9.38
N ALA A 384 16.12 -12.61 -8.79
CA ALA A 384 17.52 -12.69 -9.22
C ALA A 384 17.66 -13.42 -10.57
N ASP A 385 16.95 -14.53 -10.80
CA ASP A 385 16.78 -15.16 -12.13
C ASP A 385 16.44 -14.11 -13.21
N LEU A 386 15.41 -13.29 -12.94
CA LEU A 386 14.89 -12.28 -13.87
C LEU A 386 15.89 -11.14 -14.10
N PHE A 387 16.65 -10.74 -13.09
CA PHE A 387 17.70 -9.72 -13.20
C PHE A 387 18.91 -10.25 -13.97
N SER A 388 19.45 -11.40 -13.57
CA SER A 388 20.67 -12.00 -14.12
C SER A 388 20.50 -12.42 -15.59
N SER A 389 19.29 -12.82 -16.01
CA SER A 389 18.97 -13.05 -17.43
C SER A 389 19.04 -11.80 -18.32
N GLN A 390 19.12 -10.60 -17.73
CA GLN A 390 19.20 -9.30 -18.42
C GLN A 390 20.46 -8.50 -18.04
N CYS A 391 21.32 -9.05 -17.17
CA CYS A 391 22.45 -8.35 -16.55
C CYS A 391 23.80 -8.97 -16.93
N ARG A 392 24.86 -8.16 -16.88
CA ARG A 392 26.26 -8.60 -17.02
C ARG A 392 26.81 -9.35 -15.80
N ALA A 393 26.08 -9.30 -14.67
CA ALA A 393 26.46 -9.92 -13.41
C ALA A 393 25.51 -11.07 -13.10
N ASP A 394 26.09 -12.15 -12.59
CA ASP A 394 25.40 -13.36 -12.18
C ASP A 394 25.02 -13.23 -10.70
N LEU A 395 23.79 -12.80 -10.42
CA LEU A 395 23.26 -12.66 -9.07
C LEU A 395 22.28 -13.80 -8.79
N SER A 396 22.47 -14.46 -7.66
CA SER A 396 21.61 -15.53 -7.14
C SER A 396 21.33 -15.33 -5.65
N PHE A 397 20.23 -15.90 -5.16
CA PHE A 397 20.00 -16.11 -3.73
C PHE A 397 19.98 -17.60 -3.44
N ILE A 398 20.46 -17.99 -2.26
CA ILE A 398 20.25 -19.32 -1.72
C ILE A 398 18.73 -19.54 -1.51
N GLU A 399 18.27 -20.74 -1.86
CA GLU A 399 16.97 -21.27 -1.43
C GLU A 399 17.18 -22.12 -0.17
N PRO A 400 16.88 -21.62 1.04
CA PRO A 400 17.06 -22.37 2.27
C PRO A 400 15.96 -23.41 2.48
N LYS A 401 16.22 -24.39 3.34
CA LYS A 401 15.23 -25.37 3.82
C LYS A 401 14.81 -25.05 5.26
N LEU A 402 13.60 -25.46 5.66
CA LEU A 402 13.14 -25.35 7.04
C LEU A 402 13.37 -26.69 7.75
N LEU A 403 13.87 -26.67 8.99
CA LEU A 403 14.06 -27.86 9.82
C LEU A 403 13.18 -27.82 11.06
N GLN A 404 12.69 -28.98 11.49
CA GLN A 404 12.15 -29.21 12.82
C GLN A 404 12.96 -30.30 13.53
N ASP A 405 13.36 -30.07 14.79
CA ASP A 405 14.07 -31.07 15.59
C ASP A 405 13.12 -32.03 16.34
N SER A 406 13.71 -33.05 16.98
CA SER A 406 12.99 -34.04 17.81
C SER A 406 12.25 -33.48 19.03
N LYS A 407 12.37 -32.19 19.35
CA LYS A 407 11.72 -31.48 20.45
C LYS A 407 10.60 -30.55 19.95
N GLY A 408 10.47 -30.38 18.64
CA GLY A 408 9.54 -29.46 17.99
C GLY A 408 10.14 -28.08 17.65
N GLU A 409 11.42 -27.82 17.97
CA GLU A 409 12.05 -26.53 17.69
C GLU A 409 12.33 -26.36 16.19
N TYR A 410 12.07 -25.15 15.66
CA TYR A 410 12.24 -24.83 14.24
C TYR A 410 13.51 -24.03 13.94
N PHE A 411 14.14 -24.34 12.80
CA PHE A 411 15.40 -23.76 12.32
C PHE A 411 15.35 -23.55 10.80
N VAL A 412 16.31 -22.80 10.27
CA VAL A 412 16.52 -22.60 8.81
C VAL A 412 17.90 -23.14 8.44
N LEU A 413 18.00 -23.90 7.34
CA LEU A 413 19.21 -24.56 6.84
C LEU A 413 19.63 -23.96 5.49
N GLU A 414 20.89 -23.55 5.37
CA GLU A 414 21.47 -23.02 4.12
C GLU A 414 22.89 -23.55 3.84
N PRO A 415 23.34 -23.68 2.58
CA PRO A 415 24.73 -24.01 2.28
C PRO A 415 25.71 -22.96 2.81
N LEU A 416 26.90 -23.39 3.24
CA LEU A 416 27.94 -22.49 3.75
C LEU A 416 28.57 -21.68 2.61
N LEU A 417 28.25 -20.39 2.55
CA LEU A 417 28.90 -19.43 1.66
C LEU A 417 30.42 -19.39 1.89
N SER A 418 31.18 -19.79 0.86
CA SER A 418 32.64 -19.88 0.91
C SER A 418 33.30 -18.66 0.27
N GLY A 419 33.70 -17.70 1.09
CA GLY A 419 34.43 -16.49 0.65
C GLY A 419 34.39 -15.38 1.69
N GLN A 420 34.71 -14.15 1.29
CA GLN A 420 34.49 -12.97 2.13
C GLN A 420 33.01 -12.60 2.10
N TYR A 421 32.36 -12.60 3.26
CA TYR A 421 30.97 -12.17 3.40
C TYR A 421 30.90 -10.63 3.41
N GLU A 422 30.10 -10.06 2.50
CA GLU A 422 29.91 -8.64 2.30
C GLU A 422 28.41 -8.30 2.35
N LYS A 423 28.08 -7.11 2.87
CA LYS A 423 26.72 -6.56 2.83
C LYS A 423 26.72 -5.36 1.88
N PHE A 424 26.03 -5.48 0.76
CA PHE A 424 26.07 -4.50 -0.32
C PHE A 424 25.06 -3.37 -0.11
N ASN A 425 23.89 -3.66 0.45
CA ASN A 425 22.91 -2.65 0.89
C ASN A 425 22.12 -3.11 2.13
N ASN A 426 21.27 -2.24 2.67
CA ASN A 426 20.35 -2.60 3.76
C ASN A 426 18.91 -2.09 3.58
N ASN A 427 18.02 -2.56 4.46
CA ASN A 427 16.61 -2.20 4.49
C ASN A 427 16.25 -0.79 5.05
N ASP A 428 17.21 0.12 5.18
CA ASP A 428 17.01 1.55 5.53
C ASP A 428 17.77 2.49 4.58
N GLY A 429 18.15 2.00 3.40
CA GLY A 429 18.83 2.81 2.38
C GLY A 429 20.29 3.13 2.67
N TRP A 430 20.97 2.36 3.53
CA TRP A 430 22.44 2.30 3.48
C TRP A 430 22.87 1.42 2.30
N ALA A 431 23.99 1.81 1.69
CA ALA A 431 24.61 1.17 0.54
C ALA A 431 26.14 1.27 0.69
N ASP A 432 26.86 0.24 0.27
CA ASP A 432 28.31 0.33 0.08
C ASP A 432 28.64 1.04 -1.24
N ASP A 433 29.75 1.79 -1.30
CA ASP A 433 30.14 2.53 -2.52
C ASP A 433 30.48 1.60 -3.71
N SER A 434 30.78 0.32 -3.48
CA SER A 434 31.03 -0.69 -4.52
C SER A 434 29.79 -1.48 -4.97
N SER A 435 28.62 -1.22 -4.37
CA SER A 435 27.40 -2.04 -4.48
C SER A 435 26.60 -1.89 -5.78
N GLU A 436 27.17 -1.39 -6.88
CA GLU A 436 26.45 -0.96 -8.09
C GLU A 436 25.44 -1.99 -8.63
N ILE A 437 25.83 -3.26 -8.72
CA ILE A 437 24.97 -4.37 -9.14
C ILE A 437 23.81 -4.61 -8.15
N ALA A 438 24.07 -4.55 -6.84
CA ALA A 438 23.04 -4.72 -5.82
C ALA A 438 22.06 -3.54 -5.77
N GLN A 439 22.53 -2.30 -6.01
CA GLN A 439 21.66 -1.14 -6.21
C GLN A 439 20.79 -1.30 -7.45
N ALA A 440 21.39 -1.74 -8.57
CA ALA A 440 20.66 -2.00 -9.81
C ALA A 440 19.62 -3.11 -9.65
N PHE A 441 19.93 -4.17 -8.89
CA PHE A 441 19.00 -5.26 -8.56
C PHE A 441 17.83 -4.77 -7.70
N SER A 442 18.09 -4.12 -6.56
CA SER A 442 17.02 -3.54 -5.72
C SER A 442 16.12 -2.61 -6.52
N HIS A 443 16.70 -1.75 -7.36
CA HIS A 443 15.96 -0.86 -8.25
C HIS A 443 15.14 -1.62 -9.32
N PHE A 444 15.72 -2.63 -9.96
CA PHE A 444 15.06 -3.48 -10.94
C PHE A 444 13.82 -4.15 -10.34
N THR A 445 13.90 -4.72 -9.14
CA THR A 445 12.74 -5.38 -8.49
C THR A 445 11.59 -4.42 -8.18
N HIS A 446 11.90 -3.13 -7.94
CA HIS A 446 10.88 -2.10 -7.79
C HIS A 446 10.20 -1.73 -9.11
N GLN A 447 10.96 -1.62 -10.20
CA GLN A 447 10.37 -1.31 -11.51
C GLN A 447 9.64 -2.49 -12.13
N SER A 448 10.21 -3.71 -12.08
CA SER A 448 9.62 -4.93 -12.62
C SER A 448 8.28 -5.29 -11.96
N SER A 449 8.16 -5.03 -10.65
CA SER A 449 6.92 -5.24 -9.88
C SER A 449 5.90 -4.11 -10.01
N GLY A 450 6.17 -3.06 -10.78
CA GLY A 450 5.28 -1.89 -10.88
C GLY A 450 5.13 -1.14 -9.54
N GLY A 451 6.21 -1.04 -8.77
CA GLY A 451 6.25 -0.37 -7.48
C GLY A 451 5.47 -1.07 -6.36
N GLN A 452 5.27 -2.38 -6.45
CA GLN A 452 4.60 -3.16 -5.39
C GLN A 452 5.59 -3.76 -4.39
N MET A 453 6.78 -4.15 -4.84
CA MET A 453 7.82 -4.75 -3.99
C MET A 453 9.22 -4.18 -4.25
N MET A 454 10.17 -4.43 -3.37
CA MET A 454 11.59 -4.15 -3.58
C MET A 454 12.41 -5.11 -2.71
N VAL A 455 13.37 -5.82 -3.31
CA VAL A 455 14.33 -6.68 -2.58
C VAL A 455 15.53 -5.84 -2.14
N VAL A 456 15.87 -5.90 -0.85
CA VAL A 456 16.95 -5.15 -0.18
C VAL A 456 17.63 -6.05 0.86
N ASP A 457 18.54 -5.53 1.68
CA ASP A 457 19.47 -6.33 2.51
C ASP A 457 20.29 -7.31 1.64
N VAL A 458 20.70 -6.89 0.44
CA VAL A 458 21.49 -7.72 -0.48
C VAL A 458 22.89 -7.95 0.13
N GLN A 459 23.19 -9.20 0.48
CA GLN A 459 24.38 -9.60 1.24
C GLN A 459 24.76 -11.05 0.96
N GLY A 460 26.05 -11.39 1.06
CA GLY A 460 26.57 -12.73 0.74
C GLY A 460 28.02 -12.68 0.28
N VAL A 461 28.40 -13.54 -0.66
CA VAL A 461 29.77 -13.63 -1.21
C VAL A 461 29.80 -13.19 -2.67
N LYS A 462 30.82 -12.40 -3.04
CA LYS A 462 31.10 -11.94 -4.40
C LYS A 462 32.38 -12.56 -4.94
N THR A 463 32.29 -13.19 -6.10
CA THR A 463 33.43 -13.80 -6.81
C THR A 463 33.47 -13.26 -8.25
N GLY A 464 34.26 -12.21 -8.47
CA GLY A 464 34.34 -11.54 -9.77
C GLY A 464 33.04 -10.83 -10.13
N THR A 465 32.31 -11.37 -11.11
CA THR A 465 30.99 -10.91 -11.55
C THR A 465 29.82 -11.73 -10.99
N SER A 466 30.10 -12.82 -10.27
CA SER A 466 29.09 -13.66 -9.61
C SER A 466 28.87 -13.24 -8.16
N TYR A 467 27.62 -13.28 -7.71
CA TYR A 467 27.13 -12.92 -6.38
C TYR A 467 26.21 -14.04 -5.88
N VAL A 468 26.57 -14.69 -4.78
CA VAL A 468 25.72 -15.68 -4.11
C VAL A 468 25.24 -15.07 -2.79
N CYS A 469 23.97 -14.70 -2.74
CA CYS A 469 23.37 -13.95 -1.64
C CYS A 469 22.50 -14.80 -0.72
N THR A 470 22.26 -14.32 0.49
CA THR A 470 21.31 -14.89 1.47
C THR A 470 20.71 -13.78 2.34
N ASP A 471 19.73 -14.12 3.17
CA ASP A 471 19.03 -13.23 4.10
C ASP A 471 18.49 -11.92 3.47
N PRO A 472 17.74 -11.98 2.35
CA PRO A 472 17.09 -10.80 1.80
C PRO A 472 16.00 -10.26 2.73
N ALA A 473 15.75 -8.96 2.63
CA ALA A 473 14.53 -8.34 3.13
C ALA A 473 13.70 -7.82 1.95
N ILE A 474 12.38 -7.90 2.05
CA ILE A 474 11.48 -7.41 1.00
C ILE A 474 10.58 -6.33 1.58
N HIS A 475 10.61 -5.17 0.95
CA HIS A 475 9.63 -4.12 1.17
C HIS A 475 8.44 -4.39 0.27
N PHE A 476 7.22 -4.44 0.83
CA PHE A 476 6.01 -4.72 0.06
C PHE A 476 4.87 -3.76 0.45
N LYS A 477 4.19 -3.23 -0.56
CA LYS A 477 3.25 -2.11 -0.41
C LYS A 477 1.98 -2.49 0.36
N ASP A 478 1.41 -3.67 0.09
CA ASP A 478 0.15 -4.10 0.72
C ASP A 478 0.34 -4.53 2.18
N SER A 479 -0.38 -3.86 3.08
CA SER A 479 -0.40 -4.13 4.53
C SER A 479 -0.90 -5.52 4.93
N SER A 480 -1.64 -6.21 4.07
CA SER A 480 -2.16 -7.57 4.32
C SER A 480 -1.13 -8.69 4.14
N VAL A 481 -0.04 -8.42 3.40
CA VAL A 481 1.04 -9.39 3.20
C VAL A 481 2.05 -9.32 4.35
N ARG A 482 2.36 -10.49 4.92
CA ARG A 482 3.39 -10.72 5.95
C ARG A 482 4.70 -11.13 5.25
N LEU A 483 5.81 -10.50 5.63
CA LEU A 483 7.17 -10.70 5.07
C LEU A 483 8.22 -10.33 6.15
N GLY A 484 8.07 -10.88 7.35
CA GLY A 484 8.93 -10.62 8.50
C GLY A 484 8.88 -9.20 9.07
N GLU A 485 9.66 -8.98 10.13
CA GLU A 485 9.82 -7.67 10.80
C GLU A 485 10.65 -6.67 9.96
N THR A 486 11.29 -7.12 8.88
CA THR A 486 12.16 -6.30 7.99
C THR A 486 11.38 -5.54 6.91
N ASN A 487 10.11 -5.88 6.67
CA ASN A 487 9.28 -5.21 5.67
C ASN A 487 8.83 -3.80 6.12
N ARG A 488 9.61 -2.79 5.74
CA ARG A 488 9.35 -1.37 6.04
C ARG A 488 8.43 -0.64 5.04
N ARG A 489 7.85 -1.37 4.09
CA ARG A 489 6.80 -0.90 3.16
C ARG A 489 7.22 0.39 2.43
N GLU A 490 6.31 1.35 2.25
CA GLU A 490 6.58 2.61 1.52
C GLU A 490 7.79 3.40 2.09
N LYS A 491 7.97 3.41 3.42
CA LYS A 491 9.13 4.06 4.06
C LYS A 491 10.47 3.40 3.70
N GLY A 492 10.43 2.11 3.34
CA GLY A 492 11.59 1.37 2.86
C GLY A 492 11.96 1.79 1.44
N PHE A 493 10.97 1.89 0.54
CA PHE A 493 11.16 2.43 -0.81
C PHE A 493 11.71 3.88 -0.75
N GLU A 494 11.10 4.74 0.07
CA GLU A 494 11.57 6.12 0.33
C GLU A 494 13.03 6.14 0.83
N ALA A 495 13.38 5.23 1.74
CA ALA A 495 14.71 5.18 2.34
C ALA A 495 15.78 4.79 1.31
N PHE A 496 15.50 3.81 0.46
CA PHE A 496 16.35 3.37 -0.65
C PHE A 496 16.52 4.47 -1.71
N PHE A 497 15.42 5.01 -2.27
CA PHE A 497 15.48 5.99 -3.35
C PHE A 497 16.09 7.34 -2.95
N ARG A 498 16.14 7.64 -1.65
CA ARG A 498 16.82 8.81 -1.07
C ARG A 498 18.35 8.75 -1.19
N THR A 499 18.95 7.57 -1.30
CA THR A 499 20.40 7.37 -1.35
C THR A 499 20.88 6.74 -2.67
N HIS A 500 20.03 5.93 -3.30
CA HIS A 500 20.27 5.33 -4.62
C HIS A 500 20.64 6.36 -5.69
N LYS A 501 21.52 5.96 -6.60
CA LYS A 501 21.91 6.70 -7.80
C LYS A 501 22.04 5.68 -8.92
N CYS A 502 21.29 5.87 -10.01
CA CYS A 502 21.31 4.95 -11.15
C CYS A 502 22.72 4.84 -11.75
N GLY A 503 23.34 3.66 -11.59
CA GLY A 503 24.66 3.34 -12.12
C GLY A 503 24.66 2.97 -13.60
N GLU A 504 25.69 2.26 -14.03
CA GLU A 504 25.86 1.74 -15.40
C GLU A 504 24.81 0.67 -15.69
N THR A 505 24.69 -0.34 -14.82
CA THR A 505 23.74 -1.45 -15.02
C THR A 505 22.29 -1.03 -14.85
N CYS A 506 22.01 0.05 -14.10
CA CYS A 506 20.68 0.69 -14.15
C CYS A 506 20.33 1.25 -15.54
N GLN A 507 21.32 1.74 -16.30
CA GLN A 507 21.12 2.29 -17.64
C GLN A 507 21.08 1.17 -18.70
N GLU A 508 21.90 0.14 -18.55
CA GLU A 508 21.86 -1.09 -19.39
C GLU A 508 20.48 -1.75 -19.34
N LEU A 509 19.90 -1.88 -18.13
CA LEU A 509 18.56 -2.44 -17.89
C LEU A 509 17.39 -1.49 -18.26
N GLY A 510 17.68 -0.29 -18.76
CA GLY A 510 16.64 0.69 -19.13
C GLY A 510 15.75 1.15 -17.96
N LEU A 511 16.30 1.16 -16.74
CA LEU A 511 15.53 1.56 -15.55
C LEU A 511 15.24 3.07 -15.57
N ASP A 512 14.01 3.43 -15.21
CA ASP A 512 13.59 4.82 -15.04
C ASP A 512 14.50 5.51 -14.04
N ARG A 513 14.86 6.77 -14.28
CA ARG A 513 15.67 7.51 -13.30
C ARG A 513 14.87 7.64 -12.01
N ALA A 514 15.47 7.24 -10.89
CA ALA A 514 14.94 7.47 -9.56
C ALA A 514 14.71 8.98 -9.35
N GLU A 515 13.47 9.44 -9.59
CA GLU A 515 13.10 10.84 -9.38
C GLU A 515 13.05 11.08 -7.86
N ALA A 516 14.06 11.77 -7.34
CA ALA A 516 14.06 12.27 -5.97
C ALA A 516 12.80 13.12 -5.76
N ASP A 517 11.82 12.58 -5.02
CA ASP A 517 10.39 12.84 -5.27
C ASP A 517 10.06 14.33 -5.38
N GLY A 518 9.85 14.73 -6.63
CA GLY A 518 9.63 16.10 -7.08
C GLY A 518 8.16 16.40 -7.40
N GLY A 519 7.27 15.43 -7.15
CA GLY A 519 5.83 15.60 -7.10
C GLY A 519 5.03 14.90 -8.20
N THR A 520 3.80 14.50 -7.84
CA THR A 520 2.61 14.66 -8.71
C THR A 520 1.32 14.98 -7.93
#